data_AF-A0A8J8TKM3-F1
#
_entry.id   AF-A0A8J8TKM3-F1
#
_cell.length_a   1.000
_cell.length_b   1.000
_cell.length_c   1.000
_cell.angle_alpha   90.00
_cell.angle_beta   90.00
_cell.angle_gamma   90.00
#
_symmetry.space_group_name_H-M   'P 1'
#
loop_
_entity.id
_entity.type
_entity.pdbx_description
1 polymer ?
#
loop_
_entity_poly.entity_id
_entity_poly.type
_entity_poly.pdbx_seq_one_letter_code
_entity_poly.pdbx_strand_id
1 'polypeptide(L)' 'MSQNEIKPVGVEILEKSGLDVKKLIDKLVKATAAEFTTYYYYTILRMHLTGIEGEGLKEIAEDARLEDRLHFELM' A
#
# COMPACT_ATOMS: atom_id res chain seq x y z
N MET A 1 -19.60 -32.49 -1.72
CA MET A 1 -18.91 -31.90 -2.88
C MET A 1 -17.62 -31.28 -2.38
N SER A 2 -16.50 -32.03 -2.43
CA SER A 2 -15.19 -31.45 -2.12
C SER A 2 -14.82 -30.53 -3.27
N GLN A 3 -14.77 -29.23 -3.03
CA GLN A 3 -14.17 -28.33 -3.99
C GLN A 3 -12.70 -28.77 -4.13
N ASN A 4 -12.29 -29.13 -5.34
CA ASN A 4 -10.88 -29.31 -5.66
C ASN A 4 -10.22 -27.95 -5.45
N GLU A 5 -9.46 -27.80 -4.36
CA GLU A 5 -8.72 -26.59 -4.07
C GLU A 5 -7.56 -26.50 -5.09
N ILE A 6 -7.75 -25.71 -6.14
CA ILE A 6 -6.72 -25.49 -7.16
C ILE A 6 -5.64 -24.61 -6.52
N LYS A 7 -4.47 -25.20 -6.25
CA LYS A 7 -3.32 -24.44 -5.79
C LYS A 7 -2.56 -23.83 -6.98
N PRO A 8 -2.37 -22.50 -7.04
CA PRO A 8 -1.62 -21.89 -8.12
C PRO A 8 -0.16 -22.32 -8.09
N VAL A 9 0.40 -22.73 -9.23
CA VAL A 9 1.82 -23.15 -9.36
C VAL A 9 2.79 -22.05 -8.88
N GLY A 10 2.45 -20.78 -9.09
CA GLY A 10 3.25 -19.65 -8.58
C GLY A 10 3.37 -19.63 -7.05
N VAL A 11 2.30 -19.97 -6.33
CA VAL A 11 2.31 -20.08 -4.86
C VAL A 11 3.16 -21.28 -4.42
N GLU A 12 3.07 -22.41 -5.13
CA GLU A 12 3.88 -23.59 -4.81
C GLU A 12 5.38 -23.34 -4.95
N ILE A 13 5.80 -22.58 -5.96
CA ILE A 13 7.22 -22.25 -6.17
C ILE A 13 7.76 -21.43 -4.99
N LEU A 14 6.96 -20.48 -4.47
CA LEU A 14 7.32 -19.67 -3.32
C LEU A 14 7.39 -20.50 -2.03
N GLU A 15 6.43 -21.39 -1.80
CA GLU A 15 6.49 -22.26 -0.62
C GLU A 15 7.66 -23.25 -0.69
N LYS A 16 7.99 -23.79 -1.87
CA LYS A 16 9.15 -24.68 -2.08
C LYS A 16 10.47 -23.98 -1.80
N SER A 17 10.55 -22.65 -1.90
CA SER A 17 11.74 -21.88 -1.49
C SER A 17 11.81 -21.62 0.01
N GLY A 18 10.82 -22.09 0.79
CA GLY A 18 10.74 -21.93 2.24
C GLY A 18 10.00 -20.67 2.69
N LEU A 19 9.34 -19.94 1.79
CA LEU A 19 8.59 -18.74 2.12
C LEU A 19 7.24 -19.06 2.76
N ASP A 20 6.96 -18.44 3.90
CA ASP A 20 5.61 -18.44 4.49
C ASP A 20 4.71 -17.44 3.76
N VAL A 21 4.00 -17.94 2.75
CA VAL A 21 3.10 -17.12 1.90
C VAL A 21 1.98 -16.46 2.70
N LYS A 22 1.47 -17.13 3.74
CA LYS A 22 0.39 -16.56 4.57
C LYS A 22 0.90 -15.36 5.36
N LYS A 23 2.08 -15.47 5.96
CA LYS A 23 2.74 -14.36 6.66
C LYS A 23 3.13 -13.23 5.71
N LEU A 24 3.55 -13.55 4.49
CA LEU A 24 3.82 -12.53 3.46
C LEU A 24 2.55 -11.74 3.15
N ILE A 25 1.44 -12.41 2.86
CA ILE A 25 0.16 -11.76 2.55
C ILE A 25 -0.31 -10.89 3.74
N ASP A 26 -0.25 -11.39 4.98
CA ASP A 26 -0.62 -10.59 6.17
C ASP A 26 0.19 -9.30 6.28
N LYS A 27 1.49 -9.36 5.98
CA LYS A 27 2.36 -8.18 5.98
C LYS A 27 2.03 -7.21 4.85
N LEU A 28 1.84 -7.71 3.63
CA LEU A 28 1.50 -6.88 2.47
C LEU A 28 0.16 -6.18 2.67
N VAL A 29 -0.87 -6.90 3.11
CA VAL A 29 -2.19 -6.31 3.41
C VAL A 29 -2.08 -5.18 4.44
N LYS A 30 -1.29 -5.35 5.50
CA LYS A 30 -1.06 -4.30 6.51
C LYS A 30 -0.28 -3.11 5.95
N ALA A 31 0.72 -3.34 5.11
CA ALA A 31 1.50 -2.29 4.47
C ALA A 31 0.64 -1.49 3.47
N THR A 32 -0.03 -2.18 2.55
CA THR A 32 -0.96 -1.58 1.58
C THR A 32 -2.10 -0.82 2.27
N ALA A 33 -2.64 -1.32 3.39
CA ALA A 33 -3.63 -0.58 4.17
C ALA A 33 -3.10 0.75 4.73
N ALA A 34 -1.83 0.81 5.13
CA ALA A 34 -1.21 2.05 5.57
C ALA A 34 -1.15 3.06 4.42
N GLU A 35 -0.71 2.66 3.23
CA GLU A 35 -0.66 3.51 2.02
C GLU A 35 -2.02 4.14 1.69
N PHE A 36 -3.09 3.34 1.73
CA PHE A 36 -4.45 3.83 1.49
C PHE A 36 -4.87 4.91 2.50
N THR A 37 -4.57 4.67 3.78
CA THR A 37 -4.87 5.67 4.82
C THR A 37 -3.99 6.90 4.72
N THR A 38 -2.72 6.75 4.31
CA THR A 38 -1.80 7.87 4.07
C THR A 38 -2.32 8.75 2.94
N TYR A 39 -2.77 8.18 1.83
CA TYR A 39 -3.40 8.93 0.73
C TYR A 39 -4.56 9.81 1.24
N TYR A 40 -5.43 9.26 2.09
CA TYR A 40 -6.54 10.00 2.70
C TYR A 40 -6.05 11.10 3.65
N TYR A 41 -5.18 10.77 4.62
CA TYR A 41 -4.74 11.73 5.63
C TYR A 41 -3.83 12.82 5.05
N TYR A 42 -3.02 12.52 4.04
CA TYR A 42 -2.24 13.53 3.32
C TYR A 42 -3.13 14.50 2.55
N THR A 43 -4.31 14.05 2.09
CA THR A 43 -5.31 14.97 1.51
C THR A 43 -5.70 16.04 2.54
N ILE A 44 -5.97 15.65 3.78
CA ILE A 44 -6.32 16.60 4.85
C ILE A 44 -5.12 17.46 5.22
N LEU A 45 -3.95 16.86 5.45
CA LEU A 45 -2.74 17.57 5.86
C LEU A 45 -2.35 18.64 4.84
N ARG A 46 -2.30 18.28 3.55
CA ARG A 46 -1.95 19.21 2.46
C ARG A 46 -2.90 20.40 2.38
N MET A 47 -4.20 20.19 2.61
CA MET A 47 -5.19 21.28 2.61
C MET A 47 -4.99 22.28 3.76
N HIS A 48 -4.29 21.88 4.82
CA HIS A 48 -3.98 22.73 5.97
C HIS A 48 -2.57 23.34 5.92
N LEU A 49 -1.72 22.95 4.97
CA LEU A 49 -0.45 23.62 4.67
C LEU A 49 -0.73 24.99 4.02
N THR A 50 -1.06 25.98 4.84
CA THR A 50 -1.51 27.30 4.40
C THR A 50 -0.55 28.41 4.83
N GLY A 51 -0.79 29.63 4.35
CA GLY A 51 0.09 30.77 4.60
C GLY A 51 1.36 30.75 3.73
N ILE A 52 2.18 31.79 3.86
CA ILE A 52 3.41 31.97 3.06
C ILE A 52 4.39 30.82 3.30
N GLU A 53 4.45 30.31 4.53
CA GLU A 53 5.33 29.20 4.91
C GLU A 53 4.84 27.85 4.38
N GLY A 54 3.52 27.65 4.32
CA GLY A 54 2.91 26.38 3.92
C GLY A 54 2.79 26.19 2.42
N GLU A 55 2.70 27.26 1.62
CA GLU A 55 2.38 27.13 0.18
C GLU A 55 3.41 26.29 -0.58
N GLY A 56 4.71 26.47 -0.31
CA GLY A 56 5.76 25.65 -0.93
C GLY A 56 5.79 24.19 -0.47
N LEU A 57 5.23 23.89 0.71
CA LEU A 57 5.20 22.53 1.26
C LEU A 57 4.05 21.70 0.68
N LYS A 58 3.02 22.34 0.11
CA LYS A 58 1.85 21.66 -0.46
C LYS A 58 2.23 20.75 -1.63
N GLU A 59 3.19 21.17 -2.45
CA GLU A 59 3.66 20.37 -3.59
C GLU A 59 4.36 19.10 -3.10
N ILE A 60 5.26 19.22 -2.14
CA ILE A 60 5.95 18.07 -1.52
C ILE A 60 4.93 17.08 -0.92
N ALA A 61 3.93 17.59 -0.20
CA ALA A 61 2.89 16.76 0.38
C ALA A 61 1.96 16.14 -0.69
N GLU A 62 1.75 16.81 -1.82
CA GLU A 62 0.95 16.28 -2.93
C GLU A 62 1.69 15.17 -3.69
N ASP A 63 2.98 15.34 -3.95
CA ASP A 63 3.80 14.33 -4.61
C ASP A 63 3.82 13.04 -3.80
N ALA A 64 4.15 13.14 -2.50
CA ALA A 64 4.14 11.99 -1.60
C ALA A 64 2.74 11.34 -1.52
N ARG A 65 1.67 12.14 -1.46
CA ARG A 65 0.28 11.63 -1.45
C ARG A 65 -0.03 10.80 -2.70
N LEU A 66 0.37 11.28 -3.87
CA LEU A 66 0.11 10.62 -5.14
C LEU A 66 0.98 9.37 -5.32
N GLU A 67 2.23 9.39 -4.84
CA GLU A 67 3.11 8.22 -4.80
C GLU A 67 2.54 7.13 -3.88
N ASP A 68 2.11 7.45 -2.66
CA ASP A 68 1.50 6.47 -1.74
C ASP A 68 0.21 5.88 -2.30
N ARG A 69 -0.57 6.65 -3.07
CA ARG A 69 -1.69 6.11 -3.84
C ARG A 69 -1.24 5.08 -4.87
N LEU A 70 -0.13 5.33 -5.57
CA LEU A 70 0.42 4.38 -6.54
C LEU A 70 0.99 3.14 -5.84
N HIS A 71 1.61 3.29 -4.67
CA HIS A 71 2.04 2.17 -3.84
C HIS A 71 0.85 1.28 -3.45
N PHE A 72 -0.27 1.86 -3.02
CA PHE A 72 -1.50 1.13 -2.72
C PHE A 72 -2.03 0.31 -3.91
N GLU A 73 -2.08 0.91 -5.10
CA GLU A 73 -2.62 0.23 -6.30
C GLU A 73 -1.68 -0.87 -6.83
N LEU A 74 -0.40 -0.85 -6.46
CA LEU A 74 0.61 -1.80 -6.94
C LEU A 74 0.79 -3.03 -6.05
N MET A 75 0.68 -2.88 -4.72
CA MET A 75 1.06 -3.89 -3.71
C MET A 75 -0.07 -4.80 -3.27
#